data_AF-A0AAP8KKP5-F1
#
_entry.id   AF-A0AAP8KKP5-F1
#
_cell.length_a   1.000
_cell.length_b   1.000
_cell.length_c   1.000
_cell.angle_alpha   90.00
_cell.angle_beta   90.00
_cell.angle_gamma   90.00
#
_symmetry.space_group_name_H-M   'P 1'
#
loop_
_entity.id
_entity.type
_entity.pdbx_description
1 polymer ?
#
loop_
_entity_poly.entity_id
_entity_poly.type
_entity_poly.pdbx_seq_one_letter_code
_entity_poly.pdbx_strand_id
1 'polypeptide(L)'
;GEKTKTCEQYQETLEYILSHHVTRNTSIIAVGGGATGDFAGFVAATLLRGVHFIQVPTTILAHDSSVGGKVGINSKQGKNLIGAFYRPTAVIYDLDFLKTLPFE
;
A
#
# COMPACT_ATOMS: atom_id res chain seq x y z
N GLY A 1 -1.46 -9.41 1.23
CA GLY A 1 -2.62 -10.00 0.52
C GLY A 1 -3.93 -9.42 1.06
N GLU A 2 -5.09 -9.80 0.53
CA GLU A 2 -6.38 -9.11 0.80
C GLU A 2 -6.74 -8.97 2.29
N LYS A 3 -6.30 -9.91 3.14
CA LYS A 3 -6.50 -9.89 4.60
C LYS A 3 -5.99 -8.61 5.28
N THR A 4 -5.04 -7.89 4.66
CA THR A 4 -4.49 -6.65 5.23
C THR A 4 -5.40 -5.43 5.04
N LYS A 5 -6.38 -5.50 4.13
CA LYS A 5 -7.19 -4.34 3.72
C LYS A 5 -8.41 -4.15 4.61
N THR A 6 -8.20 -4.01 5.91
CA THR A 6 -9.27 -3.79 6.89
C THR A 6 -9.04 -2.52 7.70
N CYS A 7 -10.10 -1.97 8.29
CA CYS A 7 -10.00 -0.79 9.15
C CYS A 7 -9.18 -1.08 10.40
N GLU A 8 -9.29 -2.30 10.93
CA GLU A 8 -8.57 -2.75 12.12
C GLU A 8 -7.05 -2.77 11.86
N GLN A 9 -6.62 -3.38 10.75
CA GLN A 9 -5.21 -3.43 10.38
C GLN A 9 -4.65 -2.04 10.07
N TYR A 10 -5.47 -1.18 9.46
CA TYR A 10 -5.11 0.21 9.16
C TYR A 10 -4.82 1.00 10.44
N GLN A 11 -5.71 0.91 11.44
CA GLN A 11 -5.52 1.58 12.72
C GLN A 11 -4.29 1.05 13.45
N GLU A 12 -4.16 -0.27 13.57
CA GLU A 12 -3.01 -0.90 14.25
C GLU A 12 -1.67 -0.46 13.62
N THR A 13 -1.61 -0.45 12.29
CA THR A 13 -0.39 -0.08 11.56
C THR A 13 -0.05 1.40 11.76
N LEU A 14 -1.05 2.29 11.74
CA LEU A 14 -0.83 3.71 11.97
C LEU A 14 -0.30 3.99 13.38
N GLU A 15 -0.92 3.39 14.41
CA GLU A 15 -0.47 3.57 15.80
C GLU A 15 0.94 3.04 16.01
N TYR A 16 1.26 1.87 15.41
CA TYR A 16 2.62 1.33 15.44
C TYR A 16 3.62 2.32 14.82
N ILE A 17 3.35 2.85 13.61
CA ILE A 17 4.25 3.79 12.94
C ILE A 17 4.37 5.11 13.73
N LEU A 18 3.27 5.64 14.26
CA LEU A 18 3.25 6.88 15.04
C LEU A 18 4.04 6.76 16.35
N SER A 19 4.07 5.57 16.97
CA SER A 19 4.87 5.32 18.17
C SER A 19 6.39 5.49 17.95
N HIS A 20 6.86 5.52 16.69
CA HIS A 20 8.27 5.74 16.34
C HIS A 20 8.63 7.23 16.14
N HIS A 21 7.75 8.16 16.52
CA HIS A 21 7.96 9.61 16.38
C HIS A 21 8.37 10.04 14.95
N VAL A 22 7.71 9.44 13.95
CA VAL A 22 7.95 9.71 12.53
C VAL A 22 7.70 11.16 12.15
N THR A 23 8.31 11.59 11.03
CA THR A 23 8.15 12.95 10.49
C THR A 23 7.50 12.91 9.11
N ARG A 24 7.17 14.08 8.56
CA ARG A 24 6.63 14.18 7.20
C ARG A 24 7.60 13.71 6.10
N ASN A 25 8.89 13.57 6.41
CA ASN A 25 9.89 13.05 5.49
C ASN A 25 10.11 11.53 5.60
N THR A 26 9.34 10.84 6.44
CA THR A 26 9.31 9.38 6.48
C THR A 26 8.81 8.82 5.15
N SER A 27 9.26 7.63 4.78
CA SER A 27 8.81 6.92 3.58
C SER A 27 8.14 5.61 3.95
N ILE A 28 7.00 5.33 3.31
CA ILE A 28 6.35 4.03 3.34
C ILE A 28 6.74 3.28 2.07
N ILE A 29 7.28 2.08 2.22
CA ILE A 29 7.68 1.22 1.12
C ILE A 29 6.78 -0.01 1.10
N ALA A 30 5.97 -0.15 0.05
CA ALA A 30 5.08 -1.28 -0.11
C ALA A 30 5.77 -2.39 -0.92
N VAL A 31 6.15 -3.49 -0.26
CA VAL A 31 6.72 -4.67 -0.92
C VAL A 31 5.65 -5.75 -1.01
N GLY A 32 5.15 -6.03 -2.22
CA GLY A 32 4.12 -7.04 -2.41
C GLY A 32 3.26 -6.86 -3.66
N GLY A 33 2.15 -7.60 -3.71
CA GLY A 33 1.14 -7.41 -4.76
C GLY A 33 0.20 -6.21 -4.50
N GLY A 34 -0.77 -6.01 -5.40
CA GLY A 34 -1.69 -4.86 -5.36
C GLY A 34 -2.39 -4.65 -4.03
N ALA A 35 -2.81 -5.70 -3.33
CA ALA A 35 -3.46 -5.55 -2.02
C ALA A 35 -2.55 -4.92 -0.95
N THR A 36 -1.26 -5.21 -0.99
CA THR A 36 -0.27 -4.58 -0.10
C THR A 36 -0.03 -3.13 -0.51
N GLY A 37 0.08 -2.87 -1.82
CA GLY A 37 0.22 -1.52 -2.38
C GLY A 37 -0.94 -0.59 -2.02
N ASP A 38 -2.18 -1.05 -2.20
CA ASP A 38 -3.39 -0.29 -1.85
C ASP A 38 -3.41 0.09 -0.36
N PHE A 39 -3.10 -0.88 0.51
CA PHE A 39 -3.13 -0.70 1.95
C PHE A 39 -2.02 0.24 2.43
N ALA A 40 -0.77 -0.07 2.09
CA ALA A 40 0.38 0.73 2.50
C ALA A 40 0.34 2.13 1.88
N GLY A 41 -0.18 2.25 0.66
CA GLY A 41 -0.44 3.53 0.03
C GLY A 41 -1.50 4.35 0.75
N PHE A 42 -2.55 3.71 1.29
CA PHE A 42 -3.56 4.42 2.08
C PHE A 42 -3.00 4.88 3.43
N VAL A 43 -2.17 4.05 4.09
CA VAL A 43 -1.39 4.45 5.27
C VAL A 43 -0.50 5.66 4.94
N ALA A 44 0.25 5.63 3.83
CA ALA A 44 1.11 6.74 3.43
C ALA A 44 0.35 8.02 3.10
N ALA A 45 -0.83 7.89 2.49
CA ALA A 45 -1.69 9.01 2.10
C ALA A 45 -2.24 9.77 3.32
N THR A 46 -2.51 9.07 4.43
CA THR A 46 -3.18 9.64 5.60
C THR A 46 -2.23 9.94 6.76
N LEU A 47 -1.14 9.17 6.90
CA LEU A 47 -0.12 9.38 7.94
C LEU A 47 0.43 10.80 7.83
N LEU A 48 0.30 11.60 8.90
CA LEU A 48 0.69 13.01 8.93
C LEU A 48 0.16 13.85 7.74
N ARG A 49 -1.02 13.48 7.22
CA ARG A 49 -1.64 14.06 6.00
C ARG A 49 -0.82 13.87 4.72
N GLY A 50 -0.01 12.82 4.65
CA GLY A 50 0.79 12.47 3.50
C GLY A 50 2.28 12.44 3.82
N VAL A 51 2.87 11.26 3.64
CA VAL A 51 4.31 10.99 3.67
C VAL A 51 4.76 10.33 2.37
N HIS A 52 6.07 10.26 2.11
CA HIS A 52 6.58 9.66 0.88
C HIS A 52 6.13 8.21 0.71
N PHE A 53 5.82 7.82 -0.52
CA PHE A 53 5.29 6.50 -0.82
C PHE A 53 6.04 5.86 -1.98
N ILE A 54 6.64 4.68 -1.77
CA ILE A 54 7.34 3.91 -2.80
C ILE A 54 6.64 2.57 -2.96
N GLN A 55 6.30 2.24 -4.21
CA GLN A 55 5.74 0.94 -4.57
C GLN A 55 6.87 0.02 -5.04
N VAL A 56 6.94 -1.19 -4.49
CA VAL A 56 7.80 -2.29 -4.93
C VAL A 56 6.89 -3.48 -5.28
N PRO A 57 6.22 -3.43 -6.45
CA PRO A 57 5.29 -4.46 -6.88
C PRO A 57 6.00 -5.80 -7.14
N THR A 58 5.44 -6.90 -6.61
CA THR A 58 6.05 -8.24 -6.70
C THR A 58 5.17 -9.27 -7.42
N THR A 59 3.99 -8.88 -7.91
CA THR A 59 3.06 -9.78 -8.63
C THR A 59 2.77 -9.26 -10.02
N ILE A 60 2.35 -10.12 -10.96
CA ILE A 60 1.97 -9.71 -12.32
C ILE A 60 0.81 -8.71 -12.30
N LEU A 61 -0.22 -8.96 -11.49
CA LEU A 61 -1.38 -8.06 -11.35
C LEU A 61 -0.98 -6.68 -10.77
N ALA A 62 0.18 -6.58 -10.12
CA ALA A 62 0.68 -5.32 -9.60
C ALA A 62 1.19 -4.36 -10.70
N HIS A 63 1.32 -4.78 -11.96
CA HIS A 63 1.62 -3.86 -13.07
C HIS A 63 0.56 -2.78 -13.26
N ASP A 64 -0.71 -3.11 -13.02
CA ASP A 64 -1.84 -2.18 -13.12
C ASP A 64 -2.03 -1.45 -11.79
N SER A 65 -2.16 -2.20 -10.69
CA SER A 65 -2.48 -1.62 -9.37
C SER A 65 -1.36 -0.75 -8.76
N SER A 66 -0.09 -0.89 -9.18
CA SER A 66 0.97 0.03 -8.74
C SER A 66 0.92 1.39 -9.44
N VAL A 67 0.15 1.51 -10.51
CA VAL A 67 0.04 2.71 -11.36
C VAL A 67 -1.27 3.45 -11.07
N GLY A 68 -1.25 4.78 -11.18
CA GLY A 68 -2.44 5.63 -11.05
C GLY A 68 -2.74 6.12 -9.62
N GLY A 69 -2.13 5.50 -8.59
CA GLY A 69 -2.19 6.00 -7.22
C GLY A 69 -3.56 5.85 -6.54
N LYS A 70 -4.39 4.91 -6.99
CA LYS A 70 -5.58 4.51 -6.24
C LYS A 70 -5.14 3.66 -5.06
N VAL A 71 -5.45 4.11 -3.85
CA VAL A 71 -5.06 3.42 -2.61
C VAL A 71 -6.28 3.28 -1.72
N GLY A 72 -6.34 2.24 -0.89
CA GLY A 72 -7.51 2.03 -0.03
C GLY A 72 -7.60 0.71 0.70
N ILE A 73 -8.68 0.59 1.45
CA ILE A 73 -9.03 -0.56 2.27
C ILE A 73 -10.49 -0.96 2.04
N ASN A 74 -10.86 -2.15 2.51
CA ASN A 74 -12.20 -2.67 2.39
C ASN A 74 -13.05 -2.22 3.58
N SER A 75 -14.33 -1.99 3.32
CA SER A 75 -15.36 -1.86 4.35
C SER A 75 -16.08 -3.20 4.50
N LYS A 76 -16.80 -3.38 5.62
CA LYS A 76 -17.77 -4.49 5.77
C LYS A 76 -18.82 -4.52 4.64
N GLN A 77 -19.05 -3.38 3.98
CA GLN A 77 -20.00 -3.22 2.89
C GLN A 77 -19.41 -3.54 1.50
N GLY A 78 -18.10 -3.69 1.35
CA GLY A 78 -17.50 -3.97 0.04
C GLY A 78 -16.03 -3.63 -0.09
N LYS A 79 -15.48 -3.99 -1.25
CA LYS A 79 -14.06 -3.81 -1.57
C LYS A 79 -13.76 -2.37 -1.98
N ASN A 80 -12.63 -1.84 -1.53
CA ASN A 80 -12.08 -0.53 -1.94
C ASN A 80 -13.03 0.66 -1.77
N LEU A 81 -13.99 0.59 -0.85
CA LEU A 81 -14.95 1.68 -0.63
C LEU A 81 -14.36 2.84 0.18
N ILE A 82 -13.24 2.61 0.88
CA ILE A 82 -12.54 3.62 1.68
C ILE A 82 -11.15 3.76 1.07
N GLY A 83 -10.79 4.95 0.63
CA GLY A 83 -9.53 5.15 -0.07
C GLY A 83 -9.23 6.60 -0.42
N ALA A 84 -8.15 6.78 -1.15
CA ALA A 84 -7.69 8.08 -1.64
C ALA A 84 -7.00 7.93 -3.00
N PHE A 85 -6.80 9.06 -3.68
CA PHE A 85 -5.85 9.16 -4.78
C PHE A 85 -4.54 9.73 -4.25
N TYR A 86 -3.51 8.90 -4.16
CA TYR A 86 -2.19 9.25 -3.65
C TYR A 86 -1.10 8.73 -4.59
N ARG A 87 -0.45 9.65 -5.31
CA ARG A 87 0.59 9.29 -6.27
C ARG A 87 1.85 8.82 -5.54
N PRO A 88 2.41 7.65 -5.88
CA PRO A 88 3.68 7.24 -5.32
C PRO A 88 4.80 8.18 -5.78
N THR A 89 5.79 8.39 -4.92
CA THR A 89 7.06 9.03 -5.23
C THR A 89 7.79 8.25 -6.32
N ALA A 90 7.75 6.91 -6.27
CA ALA A 90 8.33 6.03 -7.28
C ALA A 90 7.65 4.66 -7.29
N VAL A 91 7.73 3.98 -8.45
CA VAL A 91 7.39 2.57 -8.62
C VAL A 91 8.66 1.84 -9.07
N ILE A 92 9.10 0.85 -8.29
CA ILE A 92 10.29 0.03 -8.55
C ILE A 92 9.83 -1.40 -8.83
N TYR A 93 9.62 -1.70 -10.10
CA TYR A 93 9.09 -3.00 -10.51
C TYR A 93 10.22 -3.92 -11.00
N ASP A 94 10.75 -4.72 -10.09
CA ASP A 94 11.76 -5.73 -10.39
C ASP A 94 11.11 -7.02 -10.89
N LEU A 95 11.43 -7.41 -12.12
CA LEU A 95 10.89 -8.60 -12.77
C LEU A 95 11.40 -9.90 -12.14
N ASP A 96 12.49 -9.87 -11.37
CA ASP A 96 13.01 -11.04 -10.68
C ASP A 96 12.04 -11.57 -9.61
N PHE A 97 11.19 -10.71 -9.03
CA PHE A 97 10.12 -11.14 -8.12
C PHE A 97 9.10 -12.08 -8.78
N LEU A 98 8.93 -11.97 -10.11
CA LEU A 98 7.94 -12.77 -10.83
C LEU A 98 8.38 -14.24 -10.97
N LYS A 99 9.68 -14.52 -10.84
CA LYS A 99 10.25 -15.87 -10.99
C LYS A 99 9.77 -16.87 -9.93
N THR A 100 9.32 -16.38 -8.78
CA THR A 100 8.83 -17.21 -7.66
C THR A 100 7.31 -17.24 -7.55
N LEU A 101 6.58 -16.64 -8.49
CA LEU A 101 5.13 -16.65 -8.44
C LEU A 101 4.57 -18.06 -8.72
N PRO A 102 3.58 -18.53 -7.95
CA PRO A 102 2.80 -19.70 -8.31
C PRO A 102 2.11 -19.51 -9.66
N PHE A 103 1.67 -20.63 -10.24
CA PHE A 103 0.88 -20.59 -11.48
C PHE A 103 -0.55 -20.05 -11.28
N GLU A 104 -1.03 -20.04 -10.02
CA GLU A 104 -2.35 -19.52 -9.63
C GLU A 104 -2.45 -17.99 -9.64
#